data_AF-A0A6F8TSB2-F1
#
_entry.id   AF-A0A6F8TSB2-F1
#
_cell.length_a   1.000
_cell.length_b   1.000
_cell.length_c   1.000
_cell.angle_alpha   90.00
_cell.angle_beta   90.00
_cell.angle_gamma   90.00
#
_symmetry.space_group_name_H-M   'P 1'
#
loop_
_entity.id
_entity.type
_entity.pdbx_description
1 polymer ?
#
loop_
_entity_poly.entity_id
_entity_poly.type
_entity_poly.pdbx_seq_one_letter_code
_entity_poly.pdbx_strand_id
1 'polypeptide(L)'
;MSYKENLENFLSVLTSSSFIKNAIYNDAQRIVFINYYESYEDYKRENENSPHSEHVYADYFKSGAKIEKILIEETARILRQFPFVNTVSVTLDFEGENYNVNVEREKLNSLIGFNIEETSNDDGSWQEKFQRIYGGGLRNDKRKMLLDHFRVFE
;
A
#
# COMPACT_ATOMS: atom_id res chain seq x y z
N MET A 1 -23.74 7.58 1.24
CA MET A 1 -22.45 7.00 1.63
C MET A 1 -21.54 8.13 2.05
N SER A 2 -21.01 8.11 3.27
CA SER A 2 -20.09 9.15 3.72
C SER A 2 -18.70 8.98 3.07
N TYR A 3 -17.87 10.02 3.03
CA TYR A 3 -16.50 9.89 2.51
C TYR A 3 -15.67 8.87 3.31
N LYS A 4 -15.95 8.71 4.61
CA LYS A 4 -15.31 7.71 5.48
C LYS A 4 -15.74 6.30 5.12
N GLU A 5 -17.05 6.08 4.93
CA GLU A 5 -17.62 4.80 4.53
C GLU A 5 -17.09 4.36 3.15
N ASN A 6 -16.90 5.31 2.22
CA ASN A 6 -16.26 5.04 0.93
C ASN A 6 -14.81 4.57 1.08
N LEU A 7 -14.05 5.19 2.00
CA LEU A 7 -12.67 4.79 2.29
C LEU A 7 -12.62 3.41 2.97
N GLU A 8 -13.44 3.15 3.97
CA GLU A 8 -13.50 1.84 4.66
C GLU A 8 -13.85 0.72 3.68
N ASN A 9 -14.85 0.95 2.83
CA ASN A 9 -15.20 0.01 1.75
C ASN A 9 -14.02 -0.23 0.80
N PHE A 10 -13.30 0.82 0.42
CA PHE A 10 -12.11 0.69 -0.42
C PHE A 10 -10.97 -0.07 0.26
N LEU A 11 -10.71 0.18 1.55
CA LEU A 11 -9.65 -0.48 2.32
C LEU A 11 -9.91 -2.00 2.46
N SER A 12 -11.17 -2.39 2.61
CA SER A 12 -11.56 -3.82 2.70
C SER A 12 -11.31 -4.63 1.41
N VAL A 13 -11.16 -3.96 0.27
CA VAL A 13 -10.95 -4.59 -1.05
C VAL A 13 -9.59 -4.22 -1.66
N LEU A 14 -8.63 -3.76 -0.85
CA LEU A 14 -7.26 -3.52 -1.30
C LEU A 14 -6.64 -4.75 -1.94
N THR A 15 -5.73 -4.52 -2.88
CA THR A 15 -4.86 -5.60 -3.35
C THR A 15 -4.09 -6.11 -2.14
N SER A 16 -4.18 -7.41 -1.84
CA SER A 16 -3.64 -8.08 -0.63
C SER A 16 -4.52 -8.09 0.62
N SER A 17 -5.77 -7.63 0.55
CA SER A 17 -6.66 -7.54 1.73
C SER A 17 -6.77 -8.83 2.55
N SER A 18 -6.64 -10.00 1.91
CA SER A 18 -6.57 -11.30 2.58
C SER A 18 -5.47 -11.45 3.63
N PHE A 19 -4.41 -10.65 3.57
CA PHE A 19 -3.26 -10.71 4.50
C PHE A 19 -3.09 -9.42 5.31
N ILE A 20 -4.05 -8.49 5.21
CA ILE A 20 -4.10 -7.30 6.04
C ILE A 20 -4.77 -7.69 7.36
N LYS A 21 -4.08 -7.43 8.48
CA LYS A 21 -4.61 -7.60 9.84
C LYS A 21 -5.62 -6.53 10.17
N ASN A 22 -5.29 -5.27 9.87
CA ASN A 22 -6.24 -4.17 9.95
C ASN A 22 -5.86 -3.03 8.99
N ALA A 23 -6.87 -2.28 8.56
CA ALA A 23 -6.69 -1.03 7.83
C ALA A 23 -7.67 0.01 8.39
N ILE A 24 -7.15 1.11 8.95
CA ILE A 24 -7.94 2.11 9.67
C ILE A 24 -7.58 3.53 9.24
N TYR A 25 -8.56 4.42 9.26
CA TYR A 25 -8.36 5.84 9.01
C TYR A 25 -8.42 6.62 10.33
N ASN A 26 -7.35 7.34 10.65
CA ASN A 26 -7.30 8.30 11.74
C ASN A 26 -7.66 9.69 11.21
N ASP A 27 -8.85 10.17 11.56
CA ASP A 27 -9.37 11.45 11.08
C ASP A 27 -8.63 12.67 11.64
N ALA A 28 -8.18 12.61 12.90
CA ALA A 28 -7.48 13.71 13.55
C ALA A 28 -6.11 13.96 12.90
N GLN A 29 -5.42 12.89 12.50
CA GLN A 29 -4.11 12.96 11.87
C GLN A 29 -4.17 12.92 10.33
N ARG A 30 -5.33 12.57 9.76
CA ARG A 30 -5.52 12.33 8.32
C ARG A 30 -4.60 11.22 7.78
N ILE A 31 -4.41 10.17 8.56
CA ILE A 31 -3.53 9.04 8.24
C ILE A 31 -4.35 7.77 8.03
N VAL A 32 -4.03 7.02 6.98
CA VAL A 32 -4.47 5.62 6.85
C VAL A 32 -3.34 4.72 7.35
N PHE A 33 -3.65 3.83 8.29
CA PHE A 33 -2.74 2.78 8.75
C PHE A 33 -3.16 1.46 8.12
N ILE A 34 -2.21 0.73 7.56
CA ILE A 34 -2.40 -0.62 7.02
C ILE A 34 -1.38 -1.53 7.69
N ASN A 35 -1.84 -2.48 8.48
CA ASN A 35 -0.99 -3.43 9.19
C ASN A 35 -1.22 -4.82 8.61
N TYR A 36 -0.16 -5.45 8.12
CA TYR A 36 -0.17 -6.85 7.70
C TYR A 36 0.03 -7.77 8.90
N TYR A 37 -0.34 -9.04 8.76
CA TYR A 37 0.09 -10.05 9.74
C TYR A 37 1.62 -10.21 9.68
N GLU A 38 2.25 -10.38 10.84
CA GLU A 38 3.72 -10.49 10.95
C GLU A 38 4.24 -11.87 10.50
N SER A 39 3.39 -12.90 10.61
CA SER A 39 3.73 -14.27 10.23
C SER A 39 2.50 -15.06 9.77
N TYR A 40 2.74 -16.21 9.15
CA TYR A 40 1.65 -17.13 8.80
C TYR A 40 0.91 -17.64 10.04
N GLU A 41 1.61 -17.86 11.15
CA GLU A 41 1.02 -18.29 12.41
C GLU A 41 0.08 -17.22 12.99
N ASP A 42 0.48 -15.94 12.95
CA ASP A 42 -0.39 -14.83 13.38
C ASP A 42 -1.64 -14.75 12.48
N TYR A 43 -1.43 -14.81 11.16
CA TYR A 43 -2.51 -14.88 10.18
C TYR A 43 -3.47 -16.04 10.44
N LYS A 44 -2.97 -17.26 10.65
CA LYS A 44 -3.79 -18.47 10.80
C LYS A 44 -4.56 -18.47 12.12
N ARG A 45 -4.02 -17.86 13.18
CA ARG A 45 -4.68 -17.74 14.48
C ARG A 45 -5.94 -16.88 14.41
N GLU A 46 -5.92 -15.81 13.62
CA GLU A 46 -7.10 -14.94 13.42
C GLU A 46 -7.97 -15.39 12.23
N ASN A 47 -7.47 -16.28 11.37
CA ASN A 47 -8.14 -16.77 10.17
C ASN A 47 -8.14 -18.31 10.11
N GLU A 48 -8.58 -18.97 11.19
CA GLU A 48 -8.51 -20.43 11.34
C GLU A 48 -9.14 -21.19 10.18
N ASN A 49 -10.27 -20.70 9.66
CA ASN A 49 -11.01 -21.32 8.56
C ASN A 49 -10.50 -20.92 7.16
N SER A 50 -9.44 -20.11 7.06
CA SER A 50 -8.91 -19.70 5.76
C SER A 50 -8.34 -20.89 4.98
N PRO A 51 -8.62 -20.97 3.66
CA PRO A 51 -8.03 -21.97 2.77
C PRO A 51 -6.57 -21.66 2.42
N HIS A 52 -6.02 -20.49 2.79
CA HIS A 52 -4.63 -20.14 2.48
C HIS A 52 -3.66 -20.99 3.31
N SER A 53 -2.83 -21.74 2.61
CA SER A 53 -1.70 -22.45 3.21
C SER A 53 -0.55 -21.48 3.50
N GLU A 54 0.40 -21.93 4.33
CA GLU A 54 1.66 -21.23 4.56
C GLU A 54 2.39 -20.93 3.25
N HIS A 55 2.39 -21.89 2.31
CA HIS A 55 2.98 -21.72 1.00
C HIS A 55 2.31 -20.59 0.21
N VAL A 56 0.98 -20.47 0.25
CA VAL A 56 0.24 -19.39 -0.42
C VAL A 56 0.57 -18.03 0.21
N TYR A 57 0.66 -17.99 1.55
CA TYR A 57 1.08 -16.79 2.27
C TYR A 57 2.50 -16.36 1.88
N ALA A 58 3.46 -17.28 1.97
CA ALA A 58 4.86 -17.02 1.64
C ALA A 58 5.01 -16.60 0.17
N ASP A 59 4.43 -17.35 -0.77
CA ASP A 59 4.51 -17.04 -2.21
C ASP A 59 3.90 -15.69 -2.57
N TYR A 60 2.94 -15.20 -1.77
CA TYR A 60 2.38 -13.88 -1.98
C TYR A 60 3.43 -12.77 -1.79
N PHE A 61 4.27 -12.88 -0.77
CA PHE A 61 5.27 -11.88 -0.40
C PHE A 61 6.69 -12.18 -0.91
N LYS A 62 6.97 -13.43 -1.27
CA LYS A 62 8.27 -13.92 -1.76
C LYS A 62 8.85 -13.12 -2.93
N SER A 63 7.99 -12.55 -3.76
CA SER A 63 8.44 -11.59 -4.76
C SER A 63 8.60 -10.23 -4.09
N GLY A 64 9.83 -9.81 -3.81
CA GLY A 64 10.11 -8.46 -3.30
C GLY A 64 9.49 -7.36 -4.18
N ALA A 65 9.37 -7.60 -5.49
CA ALA A 65 8.66 -6.70 -6.40
C ALA A 65 7.17 -6.52 -6.07
N LYS A 66 6.53 -7.52 -5.47
CA LYS A 66 5.13 -7.47 -5.05
C LYS A 66 4.98 -6.68 -3.75
N ILE A 67 5.88 -6.87 -2.79
CA ILE A 67 5.99 -6.02 -1.60
C ILE A 67 6.18 -4.56 -2.02
N GLU A 68 7.19 -4.27 -2.86
CA GLU A 68 7.43 -2.90 -3.34
C GLU A 68 6.19 -2.26 -4.00
N LYS A 69 5.42 -3.04 -4.77
CA LYS A 69 4.18 -2.56 -5.41
C LYS A 69 3.09 -2.27 -4.39
N ILE A 70 2.92 -3.10 -3.37
CA ILE A 70 1.99 -2.81 -2.27
C ILE A 70 2.36 -1.47 -1.62
N LEU A 71 3.64 -1.30 -1.29
CA LEU A 71 4.11 -0.13 -0.52
C LEU A 71 4.05 1.18 -1.29
N ILE A 72 4.18 1.15 -2.63
CA ILE A 72 4.20 2.36 -3.46
C ILE A 72 2.93 2.53 -4.30
N GLU A 73 2.45 1.48 -4.96
CA GLU A 73 1.31 1.58 -5.88
C GLU A 73 -0.01 1.67 -5.11
N GLU A 74 -0.25 0.82 -4.10
CA GLU A 74 -1.51 0.85 -3.35
C GLU A 74 -1.60 2.10 -2.45
N THR A 75 -0.49 2.53 -1.83
CA THR A 75 -0.45 3.78 -1.05
C THR A 75 -0.73 4.99 -1.94
N ALA A 76 -0.12 5.08 -3.12
CA ALA A 76 -0.42 6.13 -4.09
C ALA A 76 -1.87 6.07 -4.60
N ARG A 77 -2.45 4.86 -4.76
CA ARG A 77 -3.86 4.69 -5.16
C ARG A 77 -4.82 5.26 -4.11
N ILE A 78 -4.53 5.04 -2.83
CA ILE A 78 -5.27 5.64 -1.71
C ILE A 78 -5.14 7.16 -1.73
N LEU A 79 -3.92 7.68 -1.83
CA LEU A 79 -3.69 9.14 -1.87
C LEU A 79 -4.39 9.77 -3.07
N ARG A 80 -4.34 9.16 -4.25
CA ARG A 80 -5.08 9.65 -5.42
C ARG A 80 -6.59 9.74 -5.15
N GLN A 81 -7.19 8.68 -4.62
CA GLN A 81 -8.63 8.53 -4.56
C GLN A 81 -9.27 9.28 -3.37
N PHE A 82 -8.49 9.54 -2.31
CA PHE A 82 -8.99 10.16 -1.08
C PHE A 82 -8.17 11.41 -0.74
N PRO A 83 -8.51 12.59 -1.31
CA PRO A 83 -7.78 13.84 -1.10
C PRO A 83 -7.69 14.30 0.36
N PHE A 84 -8.59 13.83 1.23
CA PHE A 84 -8.57 14.14 2.66
C PHE A 84 -7.53 13.31 3.45
N VAL A 85 -6.95 12.27 2.84
CA VAL A 85 -5.84 11.49 3.42
C VAL A 85 -4.53 12.18 3.06
N ASN A 86 -3.71 12.49 4.06
CA ASN A 86 -2.41 13.11 3.86
C ASN A 86 -1.28 12.08 3.80
N THR A 87 -1.42 10.98 4.56
CA THR A 87 -0.38 9.97 4.71
C THR A 87 -0.98 8.58 4.71
N VAL A 88 -0.28 7.63 4.08
CA VAL A 88 -0.55 6.21 4.24
C VAL A 88 0.67 5.55 4.88
N SER A 89 0.45 4.98 6.06
CA SER A 89 1.45 4.22 6.81
C SER A 89 1.18 2.74 6.62
N VAL A 90 2.21 1.98 6.25
CA VAL A 90 2.12 0.54 6.05
C VAL A 90 3.15 -0.16 6.93
N THR A 91 2.67 -1.11 7.75
CA THR A 91 3.51 -2.02 8.54
C THR A 91 3.47 -3.39 7.89
N LEU A 92 4.61 -3.85 7.36
CA LEU A 92 4.75 -5.13 6.68
C LEU A 92 6.07 -5.76 7.07
N ASP A 93 6.01 -6.77 7.93
CA ASP A 93 7.14 -7.62 8.29
C ASP A 93 7.03 -8.96 7.56
N PHE A 94 8.12 -9.39 6.94
CA PHE A 94 8.15 -10.66 6.23
C PHE A 94 9.55 -11.28 6.24
N GLU A 95 9.65 -12.54 6.66
CA GLU A 95 10.91 -13.31 6.74
C GLU A 95 12.02 -12.61 7.55
N GLY A 96 11.65 -11.86 8.59
CA GLY A 96 12.59 -11.12 9.46
C GLY A 96 13.05 -9.78 8.88
N GLU A 97 12.55 -9.38 7.71
CA GLU A 97 12.78 -8.08 7.09
C GLU A 97 11.58 -7.16 7.34
N ASN A 98 11.88 -5.93 7.76
CA ASN A 98 10.89 -4.87 7.97
C ASN A 98 10.77 -4.01 6.71
N TYR A 99 9.56 -3.90 6.16
CA TYR A 99 9.28 -3.14 4.96
C TYR A 99 8.41 -1.90 5.23
N ASN A 100 8.45 -1.36 6.44
CA ASN A 100 7.56 -0.31 6.86
C ASN A 100 7.78 0.97 6.04
N VAL A 101 6.67 1.63 5.66
CA VAL A 101 6.71 2.89 4.93
C VAL A 101 5.72 3.90 5.49
N ASN A 102 6.09 5.17 5.39
CA ASN A 102 5.19 6.31 5.60
C ASN A 102 5.15 7.15 4.32
N VAL A 103 4.11 6.97 3.51
CA VAL A 103 3.96 7.67 2.23
C VAL A 103 3.12 8.92 2.43
N GLU A 104 3.79 10.06 2.53
CA GLU A 104 3.15 11.39 2.64
C GLU A 104 2.87 11.97 1.24
N ARG A 105 1.66 12.50 1.03
CA ARG A 105 1.22 13.07 -0.26
C ARG A 105 2.15 14.15 -0.77
N GLU A 106 2.47 15.14 0.06
CA GLU A 106 3.29 16.28 -0.37
C GLU A 106 4.67 15.81 -0.83
N LYS A 107 5.28 14.89 -0.09
CA LYS A 107 6.57 14.31 -0.44
C LYS A 107 6.48 13.46 -1.70
N LEU A 108 5.44 12.64 -1.85
CA LEU A 108 5.20 11.86 -3.06
C LEU A 108 5.06 12.76 -4.28
N ASN A 109 4.20 13.79 -4.20
CA ASN A 109 3.97 14.76 -5.26
C ASN A 109 5.27 15.48 -5.66
N SER A 110 6.09 15.87 -4.67
CA SER A 110 7.41 16.47 -4.91
C SER A 110 8.36 15.52 -5.65
N LEU A 111 8.39 14.24 -5.30
CA LEU A 111 9.27 13.25 -5.93
C LEU A 111 8.84 12.87 -7.35
N ILE A 112 7.53 12.78 -7.61
CA ILE A 112 7.00 12.41 -8.93
C ILE A 112 6.81 13.60 -9.87
N GLY A 113 6.83 14.82 -9.35
CA GLY A 113 6.75 16.07 -10.12
C GLY A 113 5.34 16.46 -10.57
N PHE A 114 4.29 15.89 -9.97
CA PHE A 114 2.90 16.22 -10.22
C PHE A 114 2.03 15.85 -9.02
N ASN A 115 0.80 16.39 -8.97
CA ASN A 115 -0.16 16.08 -7.93
C ASN A 115 -0.85 14.74 -8.20
N ILE A 116 -0.66 13.74 -7.32
CA ILE A 116 -1.19 12.40 -7.55
C ILE A 116 -2.73 12.39 -7.60
N GLU A 117 -3.38 13.22 -6.80
CA GLU A 117 -4.84 13.43 -6.76
C GLU A 117 -5.42 14.04 -8.03
N GLU A 118 -4.61 14.67 -8.88
CA GLU A 118 -5.08 15.21 -10.16
C GLU A 118 -5.09 14.14 -11.26
N THR A 119 -4.58 12.94 -10.98
CA THR A 119 -4.60 11.83 -11.95
C THR A 119 -5.92 11.07 -11.89
N SER A 120 -6.40 10.60 -13.03
CA SER A 120 -7.64 9.84 -13.18
C SER A 120 -7.43 8.57 -14.01
N ASN A 121 -8.33 7.60 -13.82
CA ASN A 121 -8.44 6.44 -14.72
C ASN A 121 -9.18 6.80 -16.01
N ASP A 122 -10.07 7.80 -15.96
CA ASP A 122 -10.99 8.13 -17.06
C ASP A 122 -10.26 8.79 -18.24
N ASP A 123 -9.24 9.59 -17.94
CA ASP A 123 -8.37 10.25 -18.93
C ASP A 123 -7.04 9.53 -19.14
N GLY A 124 -6.83 8.38 -18.47
CA GLY A 124 -5.61 7.58 -18.56
C GLY A 124 -4.40 8.16 -17.83
N SER A 125 -4.50 9.33 -17.21
CA SER A 125 -3.36 10.02 -16.61
C SER A 125 -2.74 9.26 -15.43
N TRP A 126 -3.53 8.50 -14.67
CA TRP A 126 -2.99 7.61 -13.63
C TRP A 126 -2.10 6.52 -14.23
N GLN A 127 -2.58 5.87 -15.29
CA GLN A 127 -1.89 4.77 -15.94
C GLN A 127 -0.59 5.26 -16.57
N GLU A 128 -0.64 6.40 -17.27
CA GLU A 128 0.49 6.94 -18.02
C GLU A 128 1.52 7.64 -17.14
N LYS A 129 1.09 8.48 -16.19
CA LYS A 129 2.00 9.28 -15.36
C LYS A 129 2.53 8.53 -14.14
N PHE A 130 1.76 7.57 -13.61
CA PHE A 130 2.15 6.85 -12.40
C PHE A 130 2.30 5.34 -12.62
N GLN A 131 1.23 4.63 -12.95
CA GLN A 131 1.21 3.16 -12.88
C GLN A 131 2.26 2.50 -13.78
N ARG A 132 2.38 2.93 -15.04
CA ARG A 132 3.39 2.38 -15.97
C ARG A 132 4.82 2.67 -15.51
N ILE A 133 5.05 3.82 -14.88
CA ILE A 133 6.37 4.29 -14.48
C ILE A 133 6.83 3.61 -13.19
N TYR A 134 5.96 3.50 -12.18
CA TYR A 134 6.30 3.03 -10.85
C TYR A 134 5.73 1.63 -10.52
N GLY A 135 4.57 1.24 -11.07
CA GLY A 135 3.93 -0.07 -10.86
C GLY A 135 4.42 -1.18 -11.79
N GLY A 136 5.05 -0.83 -12.91
CA GLY A 136 5.50 -1.77 -13.93
C GLY A 136 6.69 -2.66 -13.53
N GLY A 137 6.77 -3.87 -14.11
CA GLY A 137 7.94 -4.74 -14.09
C GLY A 137 8.25 -5.46 -12.78
N LEU A 138 9.09 -6.50 -12.87
CA LEU A 138 9.69 -7.19 -11.71
C LEU A 138 10.85 -6.40 -11.11
N ARG A 139 11.55 -5.61 -11.93
CA ARG A 139 12.63 -4.70 -11.51
C ARG A 139 12.25 -3.30 -11.96
N ASN A 140 12.21 -2.36 -11.02
CA ASN A 140 11.84 -0.98 -11.30
C ASN A 140 12.61 -0.03 -10.37
N ASP A 141 13.63 0.63 -10.91
CA ASP A 141 14.51 1.50 -10.13
C ASP A 141 13.80 2.77 -9.64
N LYS A 142 12.77 3.24 -10.37
CA LYS A 142 11.97 4.38 -9.93
C LYS A 142 11.09 4.04 -8.74
N ARG A 143 10.51 2.83 -8.72
CA ARG A 143 9.76 2.33 -7.56
C ARG A 143 10.67 2.18 -6.34
N LYS A 144 11.86 1.60 -6.54
CA LYS A 144 12.86 1.46 -5.47
C LYS A 144 13.31 2.80 -4.94
N MET A 145 13.58 3.77 -5.82
CA MET A 145 13.89 5.14 -5.42
C MET A 145 12.79 5.73 -4.55
N LEU A 146 11.49 5.60 -4.92
CA LEU A 146 10.41 6.07 -4.05
C LEU A 146 10.40 5.33 -2.71
N LEU A 147 10.57 4.00 -2.73
CA LEU A 147 10.60 3.19 -1.52
C LEU A 147 11.69 3.64 -0.55
N ASP A 148 12.90 3.91 -1.05
CA ASP A 148 14.03 4.36 -0.23
C ASP A 148 13.76 5.71 0.47
N HIS A 149 12.91 6.57 -0.10
CA HIS A 149 12.52 7.84 0.52
C HIS A 149 11.46 7.69 1.61
N PHE A 150 10.66 6.63 1.57
CA PHE A 150 9.52 6.44 2.46
C PHE A 150 9.74 5.35 3.51
N ARG A 151 10.80 4.56 3.38
CA ARG A 151 11.18 3.55 4.38
C ARG A 151 11.37 4.19 5.75
N VAL A 152 10.78 3.54 6.74
CA VAL A 152 11.00 3.85 8.15
C VAL A 152 12.00 2.84 8.66
N PHE A 153 13.14 3.31 9.16
CA PHE A 153 14.10 2.47 9.88
C PHE A 153 13.85 2.68 11.37
N GLU A 154 13.65 1.58 12.11
CA GLU A 154 13.65 1.58 13.57
C GLU A 154 15.06 1.80 14.15
#